data_AF-X1AQE5-F1
#
_entry.id   AF-X1AQE5-F1
#
_cell.length_a   1.000
_cell.length_b   1.000
_cell.length_c   1.000
_cell.angle_alpha   90.00
_cell.angle_beta   90.00
_cell.angle_gamma   90.00
#
_symmetry.space_group_name_H-M   'P 1'
#
loop_
_entity.id
_entity.type
_entity.pdbx_description
1 polymer ?
#
loop_
_entity_poly.entity_id
_entity_poly.type
_entity_poly.pdbx_seq_one_letter_code
_entity_poly.pdbx_strand_id
1 'polypeptide(L)' 'MLTAARPLLIPLFFISITLFPSRILFLDYDGTLVGFHRIPESAVPDEELYGILDKLSADSKSKVVLIS' A
#
# COMPACT_ATOMS: atom_id res chain seq x y z
N MET A 1 -23.81 8.55 -23.59
CA MET A 1 -23.62 7.35 -22.75
C MET A 1 -22.54 7.69 -21.73
N LEU A 2 -22.86 7.57 -20.45
CA LEU A 2 -22.11 8.14 -19.33
C LEU A 2 -20.68 7.58 -19.25
N THR A 3 -19.68 8.43 -19.44
CA THR A 3 -18.32 8.20 -18.98
C THR A 3 -18.38 8.14 -17.47
N ALA A 4 -18.28 6.96 -16.86
CA ALA A 4 -18.20 6.82 -15.42
C ALA A 4 -17.02 7.68 -14.92
N ALA A 5 -17.31 8.75 -14.19
CA ALA A 5 -16.31 9.61 -13.59
C ALA A 5 -15.41 8.72 -12.72
N ARG A 6 -14.12 8.63 -13.07
CA ARG A 6 -13.14 7.93 -12.23
C ARG A 6 -13.24 8.51 -10.81
N PRO A 7 -13.43 7.68 -9.77
CA PRO A 7 -13.56 8.19 -8.42
C PRO A 7 -12.30 8.97 -8.04
N LEU A 8 -12.47 10.16 -7.47
CA LEU A 8 -11.38 11.09 -7.08
C LEU A 8 -10.48 10.56 -5.95
N LEU A 9 -10.63 9.30 -5.53
CA LEU A 9 -9.96 8.70 -4.39
C LEU A 9 -8.43 8.71 -4.54
N ILE A 10 -7.90 8.40 -5.74
CA ILE A 10 -6.45 8.38 -5.96
C ILE A 10 -5.84 9.79 -5.83
N PRO A 11 -6.36 10.84 -6.51
CA PRO A 11 -5.89 12.20 -6.28
C PRO A 11 -6.01 12.66 -4.82
N LEU A 12 -7.12 12.37 -4.15
CA LEU A 12 -7.34 12.71 -2.74
C LEU A 12 -6.32 12.02 -1.81
N PHE A 13 -5.99 10.76 -2.10
CA PHE A 13 -4.96 10.02 -1.35
C PHE A 13 -3.59 10.69 -1.49
N PHE A 14 -3.18 11.06 -2.70
CA PHE A 14 -1.90 11.77 -2.91
C PHE A 14 -1.85 13.14 -2.25
N ILE A 15 -2.97 13.87 -2.25
CA ILE A 15 -3.08 15.14 -1.53
C ILE A 15 -2.90 14.90 -0.03
N SER A 16 -3.59 13.91 0.54
CA SER A 16 -3.50 13.57 1.96
C SER A 16 -2.08 13.16 2.37
N ILE A 17 -1.45 12.23 1.63
CA ILE A 17 -0.09 11.76 1.94
C ILE A 17 0.96 12.86 1.76
N THR A 18 0.71 13.88 0.95
CA THR A 18 1.64 15.02 0.79
C THR A 18 1.46 16.06 1.90
N LEU A 19 0.22 16.35 2.31
CA LEU A 19 -0.09 17.44 3.23
C LEU A 19 0.11 17.10 4.72
N PHE A 20 -0.14 15.86 5.15
CA PHE A 20 -0.09 15.51 6.57
C PHE A 20 1.27 14.96 6.99
N PRO A 21 2.08 15.65 7.81
CA PRO A 21 3.50 15.32 8.02
C PRO A 21 3.78 14.11 8.91
N SER A 22 2.77 13.52 9.56
CA SER A 22 2.91 12.31 10.38
C SER A 22 1.77 11.35 10.08
N ARG A 23 2.11 10.14 9.62
CA ARG A 23 1.16 9.19 9.06
C ARG A 23 1.50 7.78 9.52
N ILE A 24 0.46 6.95 9.64
CA ILE A 24 0.61 5.51 9.82
C ILE A 24 -0.13 4.83 8.67
N LEU A 25 0.59 3.98 7.93
CA LEU A 25 0.05 3.18 6.83
C LEU A 25 -0.12 1.75 7.33
N PHE A 26 -1.37 1.33 7.49
CA PHE A 26 -1.71 -0.05 7.81
C PHE A 26 -1.98 -0.80 6.51
N LEU A 27 -1.15 -1.80 6.23
CA LEU A 27 -1.24 -2.60 5.02
C LEU A 27 -1.53 -4.05 5.41
N ASP A 28 -2.66 -4.57 4.92
CA ASP A 28 -2.97 -5.99 5.00
C ASP A 28 -2.03 -6.79 4.08
N TYR A 29 -1.54 -7.94 4.52
CA TYR A 29 -0.53 -8.71 3.77
C TYR A 29 -1.17 -9.76 2.85
N ASP A 30 -1.76 -10.80 3.43
CA ASP A 30 -2.26 -11.97 2.70
C ASP A 30 -3.55 -11.66 1.93
N GLY A 31 -3.53 -11.87 0.62
CA GLY A 31 -4.65 -11.55 -0.26
C GLY A 31 -4.74 -10.08 -0.66
N THR A 32 -3.86 -9.22 -0.14
CA THR A 32 -3.78 -7.79 -0.46
C THR A 32 -2.46 -7.43 -1.12
N LEU A 33 -1.32 -7.54 -0.42
CA LEU A 33 0.01 -7.27 -1.00
C LEU A 33 0.58 -8.49 -1.72
N VAL A 34 0.30 -9.69 -1.21
CA VAL A 34 0.64 -10.96 -1.84
C VAL A 34 -0.65 -11.71 -2.13
N GLY A 35 -0.77 -12.35 -3.29
CA GLY A 35 -1.95 -13.13 -3.63
C GLY A 35 -2.24 -14.25 -2.62
N PHE A 36 -3.47 -14.75 -2.59
CA PHE A 36 -3.81 -15.90 -1.72
C PHE A 36 -3.05 -17.15 -2.15
N HIS A 37 -2.36 -17.78 -1.20
CA HIS A 37 -1.66 -19.05 -1.39
C HIS A 37 -2.29 -20.16 -0.55
N ARG A 38 -2.30 -21.40 -1.08
CA ARG A 38 -2.76 -22.57 -0.33
C ARG A 38 -1.78 -23.01 0.75
N ILE A 39 -0.49 -22.75 0.53
CA ILE A 39 0.62 -23.04 1.44
C ILE A 39 1.09 -21.67 1.95
N PRO A 40 0.91 -21.33 3.24
CA PRO A 40 1.25 -20.01 3.78
C PRO A 40 2.71 -19.60 3.50
N GLU A 41 3.63 -20.55 3.53
CA GLU A 41 5.06 -20.33 3.27
C GLU A 41 5.35 -19.92 1.82
N SER A 42 4.38 -20.07 0.91
CA SER A 42 4.48 -19.62 -0.48
C SER A 42 4.04 -18.16 -0.67
N ALA A 43 3.47 -17.51 0.35
CA ALA A 43 3.12 -16.09 0.31
C ALA A 43 4.37 -15.21 0.50
N VAL A 44 5.31 -15.32 -0.43
CA VAL A 44 6.58 -14.60 -0.42
C VAL A 44 6.45 -13.33 -1.28
N PRO A 45 6.90 -12.16 -0.79
CA PRO A 45 6.86 -10.95 -1.58
C PRO A 45 7.94 -11.00 -2.67
N ASP A 46 7.64 -10.43 -3.83
CA ASP A 46 8.60 -10.32 -4.94
C ASP A 46 9.51 -9.08 -4.79
N GLU A 47 10.50 -8.97 -5.67
CA GLU A 47 11.46 -7.86 -5.65
C GLU A 47 10.78 -6.50 -5.85
N GLU A 48 9.67 -6.45 -6.62
CA GLU A 48 8.91 -5.22 -6.83
C GLU A 48 8.24 -4.76 -5.53
N LEU A 49 7.56 -5.68 -4.84
CA LEU A 49 6.92 -5.40 -3.56
C LEU A 49 7.95 -4.99 -2.50
N TYR A 50 9.09 -5.66 -2.42
CA TYR A 50 10.21 -5.22 -1.57
C TYR A 50 10.63 -3.78 -1.87
N GLY A 51 10.87 -3.47 -3.15
CA GLY A 51 11.28 -2.13 -3.56
C GLY A 51 10.24 -1.04 -3.26
N ILE A 52 8.95 -1.38 -3.25
CA ILE A 52 7.86 -0.47 -2.86
C ILE A 52 7.88 -0.26 -1.34
N LEU A 53 7.95 -1.33 -0.54
CA LEU A 53 7.97 -1.24 0.92
C LEU A 53 9.21 -0.50 1.44
N ASP A 54 10.37 -0.68 0.79
CA ASP A 54 11.59 0.06 1.10
C ASP A 54 11.41 1.57 0.87
N LYS A 55 10.81 1.96 -0.26
CA LYS A 55 10.53 3.38 -0.54
C LYS A 55 9.52 3.97 0.44
N LEU A 56 8.48 3.22 0.80
CA LEU A 56 7.48 3.67 1.75
C LEU A 56 8.04 3.80 3.18
N SER A 57 8.92 2.89 3.59
CA SER A 57 9.53 2.90 4.92
C SER A 57 10.70 3.89 5.05
N ALA A 58 11.34 4.28 3.94
CA ALA A 58 12.35 5.33 3.92
C ALA A 58 11.78 6.74 4.15
N ASP A 59 10.46 6.91 4.01
CA ASP A 59 9.80 8.19 4.31
C ASP A 59 9.65 8.38 5.82
N SER A 60 10.49 9.27 6.39
CA SER A 60 10.50 9.56 7.84
C SER A 60 9.19 10.14 8.39
N LYS A 61 8.27 10.57 7.54
CA LYS A 61 6.93 11.06 7.90
C LYS A 61 5.90 9.94 8.02
N SER A 62 6.23 8.73 7.55
CA SER A 62 5.31 7.60 7.46
C SER A 62 5.82 6.42 8.26
N LYS A 63 4.99 5.91 9.17
CA LYS A 63 5.20 4.61 9.79
C LYS A 63 4.42 3.56 9.01
N VAL A 64 5.12 2.62 8.39
CA VAL A 64 4.50 1.48 7.70
C VAL A 64 4.30 0.34 8.70
N VAL A 65 3.11 -0.23 8.73
CA VAL A 65 2.73 -1.35 9.59
C VAL A 65 2.06 -2.41 8.73
N LEU A 66 2.67 -3.59 8.66
CA LEU A 66 2.05 -4.77 8.08
C LEU A 66 1.14 -5.42 9.12
N ILE A 67 -0.09 -5.75 8.71
CA ILE A 67 -1.07 -6.49 9.52
C ILE A 67 -1.38 -7.79 8.78
N SER A 68 -1.41 -8.90 9.51
CA SER A 68 -1.80 -10.23 9.06
C SER A 68 -2.78 -10.85 10.05
#